data_AF-A0A355FDW5-F1
#
_entry.id   AF-A0A355FDW5-F1
#
_cell.length_a   1.000
_cell.length_b   1.000
_cell.length_c   1.000
_cell.angle_alpha   90.00
_cell.angle_beta   90.00
_cell.angle_gamma   90.00
#
_symmetry.space_group_name_H-M   'P 1'
#
loop_
_entity.id
_entity.type
_entity.pdbx_description
1 polymer ?
#
loop_
_entity_poly.entity_id
_entity_poly.type
_entity_poly.pdbx_seq_one_letter_code
_entity_poly.pdbx_strand_id
1 'polypeptide(L)'
;MKRTVHFILVLLSGIILYNCSYDDTEIWSEINKIKTDVTALNTQLSSLKTIVDALNEGKVIMKVEAIEDDKEYKITLNDGTSFDVLKGEITPVIGVGIKEFEGAYYWAIITNGNSEFLLDGENKKIPLTGENGNSPDVKIDEEGYWTANNIRIKDAEDNDIKAQGYSFFKGIKEDKVSVTFILPDGNTIILPKSDGTYLQFKSDNNESFFVFNPGDRKKLSIEFSNIQSIEIVAKPNGWTANLHRPDKYVEVIAPKDAGYGIQEIILRGLDKNGMVFMAIAKVSIAGKGFSDPLGVFILNEGNMTTENGSLIYISPTGEVFDDAYLNVNGTELGNVTQDLFIKDGKMYIISQNGKIAATGTAFNNDGMLVVVNAETLKRENVYDDVFLDEKGKYKLDWPTHIAVLNDQNIFIRDNHGIHLFNSTNKDLKLIDGTKGAAKNRMAVANNKVFAIVKKSLIVLEANGTGVAKTIDLGATVSGLLAAKDGNLWVSTTGSPNKIVKINSKDYSIIRSNEITEGKVGAGWGATPGITAKGDTLYYSNASTKIYRHIFSTGESKFMVDAKTMVDNANIVYNNIAVHPVTGDVYLNTIKAYGWDFLINNISVFNFDTGTPDLKANYKDYTHFPAGIFFTADFK
;
A
#
# COMPACT_ATOMS: atom_id res chain seq x y z
N MET A 1 -8.93 32.57 -77.03
CA MET A 1 -8.34 31.23 -76.77
C MET A 1 -8.78 30.77 -75.39
N LYS A 2 -9.23 29.51 -75.27
CA LYS A 2 -9.48 28.69 -74.05
C LYS A 2 -9.98 29.39 -72.75
N ARG A 3 -11.31 29.27 -72.50
CA ARG A 3 -12.04 28.98 -71.23
C ARG A 3 -11.72 29.88 -70.00
N THR A 4 -12.57 30.79 -69.50
CA THR A 4 -13.97 30.66 -68.94
C THR A 4 -14.02 29.57 -67.85
N VAL A 5 -14.45 29.73 -66.59
CA VAL A 5 -15.58 30.41 -65.86
C VAL A 5 -15.05 30.56 -64.39
N HIS A 6 -15.13 31.66 -63.61
CA HIS A 6 -16.30 32.25 -62.89
C HIS A 6 -17.06 31.22 -62.01
N PHE A 7 -17.76 31.52 -60.90
CA PHE A 7 -17.78 32.68 -59.98
C PHE A 7 -18.38 32.25 -58.60
N ILE A 8 -18.13 33.02 -57.53
CA ILE A 8 -19.07 33.32 -56.41
C ILE A 8 -19.78 32.15 -55.66
N LEU A 9 -19.31 31.91 -54.43
CA LEU A 9 -20.01 32.18 -53.16
C LEU A 9 -21.55 32.38 -53.22
N VAL A 10 -22.36 31.34 -52.97
CA VAL A 10 -23.76 31.50 -52.52
C VAL A 10 -24.05 30.59 -51.32
N LEU A 11 -24.72 31.18 -50.33
CA LEU A 11 -25.20 30.56 -49.09
C LEU A 11 -26.08 29.30 -49.30
N LEU A 12 -26.02 28.42 -48.29
CA LEU A 12 -27.10 27.58 -47.76
C LEU A 12 -28.15 27.02 -48.74
N SER A 13 -28.16 25.71 -48.93
CA SER A 13 -29.28 24.83 -48.49
C SER A 13 -29.03 23.35 -48.82
N GLY A 14 -29.55 22.43 -48.00
CA GLY A 14 -29.77 21.03 -48.42
C GLY A 14 -28.84 19.95 -47.83
N ILE A 15 -29.00 19.67 -46.54
CA ILE A 15 -28.54 18.48 -45.78
C ILE A 15 -28.43 17.17 -46.60
N ILE A 16 -27.26 16.50 -46.56
CA ILE A 16 -27.12 15.03 -46.40
C ILE A 16 -25.88 14.74 -45.52
N LEU A 17 -25.93 13.70 -44.69
CA LEU A 17 -24.97 13.31 -43.63
C LEU A 17 -23.83 12.41 -44.14
N TYR A 18 -22.59 12.55 -43.62
CA TYR A 18 -21.88 11.58 -42.74
C TYR A 18 -20.37 11.87 -42.55
N ASN A 19 -19.85 11.51 -41.36
CA ASN A 19 -18.46 11.26 -40.96
C ASN A 19 -17.28 11.81 -41.79
N CYS A 20 -16.51 12.71 -41.17
CA CYS A 20 -15.06 12.53 -41.08
C CYS A 20 -14.73 12.07 -39.66
N SER A 21 -14.18 10.87 -39.50
CA SER A 21 -13.52 10.47 -38.25
C SER A 21 -12.18 11.18 -38.15
N TYR A 22 -11.92 11.80 -37.00
CA TYR A 22 -10.59 12.28 -36.64
C TYR A 22 -9.72 11.04 -36.35
N ASP A 23 -8.55 10.93 -36.98
CA ASP A 23 -7.65 9.78 -36.88
C ASP A 23 -6.35 10.21 -36.17
N ASP A 24 -6.30 9.88 -34.88
CA ASP A 24 -5.25 10.33 -33.96
C ASP A 24 -4.20 9.23 -33.72
N THR A 25 -4.26 8.15 -34.51
CA THR A 25 -3.48 6.93 -34.28
C THR A 25 -1.98 7.19 -34.26
N GLU A 26 -1.51 8.14 -35.07
CA GLU A 26 -0.10 8.54 -35.13
C GLU A 26 0.34 9.28 -33.85
N ILE A 27 -0.49 10.20 -33.34
CA ILE A 27 -0.24 10.94 -32.08
C ILE A 27 -0.23 9.98 -30.88
N TRP A 28 -1.19 9.04 -30.81
CA TRP A 28 -1.20 8.04 -29.74
C TRP A 28 -0.04 7.05 -29.81
N SER A 29 0.46 6.75 -31.02
CA SER A 29 1.68 5.95 -31.22
C SER A 29 2.91 6.66 -30.63
N GLU A 30 3.10 7.94 -30.92
CA GLU A 30 4.21 8.73 -30.37
C GLU A 30 4.11 8.88 -28.84
N ILE A 31 2.92 9.18 -28.30
CA ILE A 31 2.69 9.26 -26.85
C ILE A 31 3.02 7.95 -26.14
N ASN A 32 2.61 6.81 -26.72
CA ASN A 32 2.90 5.50 -26.13
C ASN A 32 4.38 5.15 -26.20
N LYS A 33 5.07 5.53 -27.28
CA LYS A 33 6.53 5.40 -27.39
C LYS A 33 7.24 6.24 -26.31
N ILE A 34 6.88 7.52 -26.15
CA ILE A 34 7.45 8.40 -25.12
C ILE A 34 7.26 7.81 -23.72
N LYS A 35 6.08 7.28 -23.40
CA LYS A 35 5.83 6.63 -22.10
C LYS A 35 6.71 5.40 -21.86
N THR A 36 6.92 4.58 -22.88
CA THR A 36 7.83 3.42 -22.82
C THR A 36 9.27 3.86 -22.59
N ASP A 37 9.75 4.86 -23.35
CA ASP A 37 11.11 5.41 -23.24
C ASP A 37 11.35 6.04 -21.84
N VAL A 38 10.38 6.78 -21.30
CA VAL A 38 10.41 7.34 -19.92
C VAL A 38 10.45 6.24 -18.85
N THR A 39 9.73 5.15 -19.06
CA THR A 39 9.69 4.02 -18.10
C THR A 39 11.03 3.28 -18.07
N ALA A 40 11.59 2.97 -19.25
CA ALA A 40 12.91 2.35 -19.37
C ALA A 40 14.02 3.24 -18.77
N LEU A 41 13.92 4.56 -18.93
CA LEU A 41 14.83 5.53 -18.32
C LEU A 41 14.83 5.49 -16.78
N ASN A 42 13.65 5.50 -16.15
CA ASN A 42 13.51 5.46 -14.70
C ASN A 42 14.09 4.17 -14.10
N THR A 43 13.85 3.03 -14.76
CA THR A 43 14.42 1.73 -14.34
C THR A 43 15.96 1.78 -14.33
N GLN A 44 16.58 2.27 -15.41
CA GLN A 44 18.05 2.33 -15.48
C GLN A 44 18.65 3.34 -14.49
N LEU A 45 17.94 4.44 -14.19
CA LEU A 45 18.35 5.42 -13.17
C LEU A 45 18.46 4.77 -11.78
N SER A 46 17.48 3.94 -11.42
CA SER A 46 17.47 3.15 -10.18
C SER A 46 18.60 2.12 -10.12
N SER A 47 18.84 1.41 -11.25
CA SER A 47 19.93 0.43 -11.36
C SER A 47 21.31 1.08 -11.20
N LEU A 48 21.54 2.28 -11.78
CA LEU A 48 22.81 3.01 -11.62
C LEU A 48 23.06 3.44 -10.18
N LYS A 49 22.03 3.93 -9.48
CA LYS A 49 22.12 4.23 -8.04
C LYS A 49 22.48 2.97 -7.25
N THR A 50 21.76 1.87 -7.49
CA THR A 50 21.99 0.57 -6.82
C THR A 50 23.43 0.07 -7.00
N ILE A 51 24.03 0.24 -8.18
CA ILE A 51 25.43 -0.13 -8.45
C ILE A 51 26.42 0.70 -7.60
N VAL A 52 26.18 2.01 -7.46
CA VAL A 52 27.07 2.90 -6.71
C VAL A 52 26.89 2.73 -5.19
N ASP A 53 25.66 2.55 -4.71
CA ASP A 53 25.39 2.19 -3.31
C ASP A 53 26.04 0.83 -2.98
N ALA A 54 25.92 -0.17 -3.88
CA ALA A 54 26.59 -1.47 -3.73
C ALA A 54 28.12 -1.37 -3.67
N LEU A 55 28.74 -0.49 -4.47
CA LEU A 55 30.18 -0.23 -4.41
C LEU A 55 30.59 0.41 -3.07
N ASN A 56 29.87 1.44 -2.64
CA ASN A 56 30.13 2.16 -1.39
C ASN A 56 29.94 1.27 -0.14
N GLU A 57 28.97 0.37 -0.17
CA GLU A 57 28.67 -0.60 0.90
C GLU A 57 29.54 -1.87 0.83
N GLY A 58 30.40 -2.02 -0.19
CA GLY A 58 31.29 -3.17 -0.35
C GLY A 58 30.58 -4.48 -0.71
N LYS A 59 29.42 -4.40 -1.37
CA LYS A 59 28.64 -5.57 -1.81
C LYS A 59 29.33 -6.30 -2.97
N VAL A 60 29.02 -7.58 -3.11
CA VAL A 60 29.53 -8.45 -4.17
C VAL A 60 28.38 -9.00 -5.03
N ILE A 61 28.66 -9.20 -6.31
CA ILE A 61 27.73 -9.84 -7.24
C ILE A 61 27.73 -11.36 -7.04
N MET A 62 26.54 -11.91 -6.80
CA MET A 62 26.28 -13.34 -6.67
C MET A 62 25.89 -13.99 -7.99
N LYS A 63 25.21 -13.26 -8.87
CA LYS A 63 24.64 -13.78 -10.13
C LYS A 63 24.58 -12.71 -11.20
N VAL A 64 24.79 -13.12 -12.44
CA VAL A 64 24.56 -12.35 -13.67
C VAL A 64 23.73 -13.25 -14.58
N GLU A 65 22.61 -12.73 -15.10
CA GLU A 65 21.75 -13.43 -16.05
C GLU A 65 21.51 -12.56 -17.27
N ALA A 66 21.98 -13.00 -18.44
CA ALA A 66 21.68 -12.33 -19.70
C ALA A 66 20.23 -12.62 -20.14
N ILE A 67 19.54 -11.58 -20.61
CA ILE A 67 18.16 -11.55 -21.07
C ILE A 67 18.17 -10.93 -22.48
N GLU A 68 17.29 -11.42 -23.37
CA GLU A 68 17.17 -11.00 -24.78
C GLU A 68 18.51 -10.88 -25.56
N ASP A 69 19.20 -12.00 -25.79
CA ASP A 69 20.44 -12.07 -26.61
C ASP A 69 21.48 -10.99 -26.23
N ASP A 70 21.90 -10.99 -24.95
CA ASP A 70 22.92 -10.09 -24.38
C ASP A 70 22.54 -8.59 -24.46
N LYS A 71 21.25 -8.23 -24.49
CA LYS A 71 20.76 -6.82 -24.47
C LYS A 71 20.34 -6.33 -23.09
N GLU A 72 19.95 -7.23 -22.20
CA GLU A 72 19.60 -6.92 -20.81
C GLU A 72 20.32 -7.90 -19.88
N TYR A 73 20.68 -7.43 -18.68
CA TYR A 73 21.40 -8.23 -17.68
C TYR A 73 20.76 -8.03 -16.32
N LYS A 74 20.26 -9.12 -15.74
CA LYS A 74 19.83 -9.13 -14.34
C LYS A 74 21.02 -9.44 -13.44
N ILE A 75 21.30 -8.53 -12.51
CA ILE A 75 22.40 -8.65 -11.55
C ILE A 75 21.80 -8.90 -10.17
N THR A 76 22.33 -9.87 -9.42
CA THR A 76 21.93 -10.13 -8.02
C THR A 76 23.14 -9.97 -7.09
N LEU A 77 22.94 -9.25 -5.98
CA LEU A 77 23.93 -8.97 -4.95
C LEU A 77 23.82 -9.95 -3.75
N ASN A 78 24.80 -9.92 -2.85
CA ASN A 78 24.88 -10.80 -1.68
C ASN A 78 23.88 -10.52 -0.54
N ASP A 79 23.14 -9.42 -0.61
CA ASP A 79 22.02 -9.09 0.29
C ASP A 79 20.66 -9.54 -0.30
N GLY A 80 20.65 -10.15 -1.49
CA GLY A 80 19.46 -10.54 -2.22
C GLY A 80 18.91 -9.46 -3.15
N THR A 81 19.39 -8.22 -3.06
CA THR A 81 19.00 -7.12 -3.96
C THR A 81 19.32 -7.51 -5.39
N SER A 82 18.38 -7.29 -6.32
CA SER A 82 18.59 -7.51 -7.74
C SER A 82 18.15 -6.30 -8.55
N PHE A 83 18.85 -6.01 -9.63
CA PHE A 83 18.57 -4.88 -10.52
C PHE A 83 18.88 -5.25 -11.98
N ASP A 84 18.18 -4.61 -12.90
CA ASP A 84 18.25 -4.92 -14.32
C ASP A 84 19.06 -3.85 -15.07
N VAL A 85 19.97 -4.28 -15.94
CA VAL A 85 20.95 -3.45 -16.65
C VAL A 85 20.73 -3.61 -18.15
N LEU A 86 20.12 -2.60 -18.77
CA LEU A 86 19.92 -2.50 -20.21
C LEU A 86 21.19 -2.02 -20.91
N LYS A 87 21.66 -2.77 -21.90
CA LYS A 87 22.81 -2.46 -22.75
C LYS A 87 22.33 -1.82 -24.05
N GLY A 88 22.60 -0.53 -24.22
CA GLY A 88 22.29 0.19 -25.45
C GLY A 88 23.39 0.05 -26.51
N GLU A 89 22.99 -0.07 -27.77
CA GLU A 89 23.89 0.14 -28.92
C GLU A 89 24.13 1.65 -29.19
N ILE A 90 23.34 2.52 -28.56
CA ILE A 90 23.27 3.96 -28.84
C ILE A 90 24.29 4.70 -27.99
N THR A 91 25.25 5.37 -28.64
CA THR A 91 26.07 6.40 -27.99
C THR A 91 25.24 7.69 -27.92
N PRO A 92 24.94 8.24 -26.73
CA PRO A 92 24.10 9.43 -26.64
C PRO A 92 24.80 10.63 -27.28
N VAL A 93 24.13 11.24 -28.27
CA VAL A 93 24.57 12.50 -28.87
C VAL A 93 24.36 13.64 -27.86
N ILE A 94 23.26 13.63 -27.08
CA ILE A 94 23.07 14.48 -25.91
C ILE A 94 22.22 13.74 -24.84
N GLY A 95 22.46 13.93 -23.53
CA GLY A 95 21.68 13.31 -22.43
C GLY A 95 22.20 13.59 -20.99
N VAL A 96 21.65 12.91 -19.98
CA VAL A 96 22.05 13.03 -18.55
C VAL A 96 22.80 11.77 -18.10
N GLY A 97 23.99 11.88 -17.51
CA GLY A 97 24.81 10.76 -17.04
C GLY A 97 25.41 10.99 -15.66
N ILE A 98 26.59 10.41 -15.41
CA ILE A 98 27.36 10.60 -14.16
C ILE A 98 28.84 10.88 -14.43
N LYS A 99 29.53 11.45 -13.43
CA LYS A 99 30.95 11.80 -13.47
C LYS A 99 31.59 11.65 -12.09
N GLU A 100 32.75 11.00 -12.02
CA GLU A 100 33.51 10.85 -10.77
C GLU A 100 34.32 12.12 -10.47
N PHE A 101 34.39 12.50 -9.19
CA PHE A 101 35.25 13.57 -8.69
C PHE A 101 35.62 13.32 -7.23
N GLU A 102 36.91 13.36 -6.89
CA GLU A 102 37.43 13.21 -5.51
C GLU A 102 36.91 11.96 -4.76
N GLY A 103 36.68 10.85 -5.49
CA GLY A 103 36.20 9.59 -4.92
C GLY A 103 34.68 9.51 -4.70
N ALA A 104 33.91 10.46 -5.22
CA ALA A 104 32.45 10.44 -5.21
C ALA A 104 31.88 10.59 -6.64
N TYR A 105 30.70 10.02 -6.88
CA TYR A 105 29.97 10.16 -8.15
C TYR A 105 28.97 11.31 -8.09
N TYR A 106 28.90 12.07 -9.18
CA TYR A 106 28.01 13.23 -9.35
C TYR A 106 27.18 13.06 -10.62
N TRP A 107 26.01 13.71 -10.67
CA TRP A 107 25.23 13.84 -11.90
C TRP A 107 25.99 14.65 -12.95
N ALA A 108 25.77 14.31 -14.22
CA ALA A 108 26.46 14.90 -15.35
C ALA A 108 25.52 15.16 -16.54
N ILE A 109 25.91 16.09 -17.41
CA ILE A 109 25.34 16.27 -18.74
C ILE A 109 26.33 15.67 -19.73
N ILE A 110 25.84 14.86 -20.67
CA ILE A 110 26.63 14.27 -21.74
C ILE A 110 26.28 14.97 -23.05
N THR A 111 27.26 15.56 -23.72
CA THR A 111 27.10 16.22 -25.03
C THR A 111 28.19 15.77 -25.98
N ASN A 112 27.81 15.17 -27.10
CA ASN A 112 28.69 14.54 -28.10
C ASN A 112 29.72 13.57 -27.48
N GLY A 113 29.32 12.82 -26.45
CA GLY A 113 30.18 11.90 -25.70
C GLY A 113 31.08 12.54 -24.64
N ASN A 114 31.08 13.86 -24.48
CA ASN A 114 31.79 14.56 -23.40
C ASN A 114 30.89 14.71 -22.18
N SER A 115 31.42 14.47 -20.98
CA SER A 115 30.69 14.53 -19.70
C SER A 115 31.07 15.79 -18.90
N GLU A 116 30.10 16.64 -18.59
CA GLU A 116 30.22 17.83 -17.72
C GLU A 116 29.35 17.70 -16.47
N PHE A 117 29.68 18.37 -15.36
CA PHE A 117 28.91 18.23 -14.12
C PHE A 117 27.53 18.89 -14.24
N LEU A 118 26.47 18.18 -13.84
CA LEU A 118 25.18 18.80 -13.59
C LEU A 118 25.29 19.64 -12.31
N LEU A 119 24.88 20.90 -12.41
CA LEU A 119 24.94 21.86 -11.31
C LEU A 119 23.53 22.21 -10.82
N ASP A 120 23.40 22.51 -9.53
CA ASP A 120 22.17 23.06 -8.95
C ASP A 120 22.02 24.57 -9.22
N GLY A 121 20.92 25.15 -8.76
CA GLY A 121 20.65 26.60 -8.86
C GLY A 121 21.62 27.50 -8.09
N GLU A 122 22.57 26.93 -7.33
CA GLU A 122 23.64 27.63 -6.62
C GLU A 122 25.03 27.35 -7.25
N ASN A 123 25.08 26.76 -8.46
CA ASN A 123 26.29 26.33 -9.17
C ASN A 123 27.12 25.24 -8.45
N LYS A 124 26.51 24.43 -7.58
CA LYS A 124 27.18 23.30 -6.91
C LYS A 124 26.94 22.00 -7.67
N LYS A 125 27.95 21.13 -7.71
CA LYS A 125 27.85 19.79 -8.30
C LYS A 125 26.84 18.95 -7.51
N ILE A 126 25.93 18.27 -8.19
CA ILE A 126 24.90 17.47 -7.51
C ILE A 126 25.38 16.02 -7.31
N PRO A 127 25.63 15.55 -6.08
CA PRO A 127 26.12 14.20 -5.83
C PRO A 127 25.05 13.14 -6.11
N LEU A 128 25.51 11.94 -6.50
CA LEU A 128 24.64 10.80 -6.83
C LEU A 128 24.09 10.11 -5.56
N THR A 129 24.89 10.06 -4.49
CA THR A 129 24.62 9.31 -3.24
C THR A 129 25.19 10.05 -2.01
N GLY A 130 24.74 9.71 -0.79
CA GLY A 130 25.30 10.18 0.50
C GLY A 130 24.43 11.15 1.32
N GLU A 131 24.89 11.52 2.53
CA GLU A 131 24.15 12.34 3.51
C GLU A 131 23.75 13.75 3.03
N ASN A 132 24.53 14.34 2.11
CA ASN A 132 24.21 15.62 1.46
C ASN A 132 23.59 15.42 0.06
N GLY A 133 23.14 14.21 -0.24
CA GLY A 133 22.58 13.77 -1.52
C GLY A 133 21.15 14.21 -1.75
N ASN A 134 20.92 15.52 -1.90
CA ASN A 134 19.69 16.00 -2.53
C ASN A 134 19.72 15.58 -4.00
N SER A 135 19.11 14.43 -4.31
CA SER A 135 18.92 13.99 -5.69
C SER A 135 18.17 15.09 -6.45
N PRO A 136 18.66 15.54 -7.62
CA PRO A 136 17.92 16.47 -8.44
C PRO A 136 16.65 15.77 -8.91
N ASP A 137 15.54 16.49 -8.90
CA ASP A 137 14.27 16.02 -9.45
C ASP A 137 14.36 16.04 -10.98
N VAL A 138 15.04 15.02 -11.52
CA VAL A 138 15.32 14.88 -12.96
C VAL A 138 14.11 14.24 -13.63
N LYS A 139 13.44 15.02 -14.47
CA LYS A 139 12.22 14.61 -15.19
C LYS A 139 12.34 14.92 -16.67
N ILE A 140 11.41 14.38 -17.44
CA ILE A 140 11.12 14.86 -18.80
C ILE A 140 9.84 15.68 -18.72
N ASP A 141 9.84 16.89 -19.29
CA ASP A 141 8.66 17.77 -19.32
C ASP A 141 7.62 17.36 -20.38
N GLU A 142 6.48 18.05 -20.39
CA GLU A 142 5.36 17.77 -21.31
C GLU A 142 5.71 17.97 -22.79
N GLU A 143 6.82 18.66 -23.11
CA GLU A 143 7.31 18.90 -24.47
C GLU A 143 8.46 17.95 -24.87
N GLY A 144 8.89 17.09 -23.95
CA GLY A 144 9.90 16.06 -24.15
C GLY A 144 11.33 16.51 -23.86
N TYR A 145 11.55 17.54 -23.05
CA TYR A 145 12.89 18.01 -22.66
C TYR A 145 13.32 17.52 -21.28
N TRP A 146 14.61 17.26 -21.12
CA TRP A 146 15.19 16.98 -19.81
C TRP A 146 15.07 18.20 -18.91
N THR A 147 14.67 17.96 -17.66
CA THR A 147 14.65 18.95 -16.59
C THR A 147 15.39 18.40 -15.37
N ALA A 148 15.97 19.28 -14.56
CA ALA A 148 16.44 19.01 -13.21
C ALA A 148 15.81 20.04 -12.27
N ASN A 149 15.15 19.60 -11.19
CA ASN A 149 14.41 20.47 -10.28
C ASN A 149 13.34 21.32 -11.01
N ASN A 150 12.71 20.75 -12.04
CA ASN A 150 11.73 21.39 -12.92
C ASN A 150 12.29 22.57 -13.78
N ILE A 151 13.61 22.68 -13.92
CA ILE A 151 14.29 23.62 -14.84
C ILE A 151 14.88 22.81 -16.00
N ARG A 152 14.69 23.24 -17.26
CA ARG A 152 15.26 22.55 -18.42
C ARG A 152 16.78 22.50 -18.37
N ILE A 153 17.33 21.32 -18.66
CA ILE A 153 18.77 21.09 -18.78
C ILE A 153 19.19 21.56 -20.17
N LYS A 154 20.29 22.32 -20.23
CA LYS A 154 20.82 22.91 -21.45
C LYS A 154 22.16 22.33 -21.87
N ASP A 155 22.45 22.37 -23.17
CA ASP A 155 23.77 22.03 -23.71
C ASP A 155 24.77 23.20 -23.60
N ALA A 156 26.00 22.98 -24.07
CA ALA A 156 27.08 23.97 -24.04
C ALA A 156 26.83 25.19 -24.96
N GLU A 157 25.84 25.08 -25.85
CA GLU A 157 25.37 26.10 -26.78
C GLU A 157 24.09 26.82 -26.30
N ASP A 158 23.68 26.61 -25.03
CA ASP A 158 22.50 27.19 -24.35
C ASP A 158 21.13 26.73 -24.90
N ASN A 159 21.07 25.59 -25.61
CA ASN A 159 19.82 25.01 -26.11
C ASN A 159 19.23 23.98 -25.12
N ASP A 160 17.89 23.92 -25.04
CA ASP A 160 17.18 22.93 -24.24
C ASP A 160 17.40 21.49 -24.78
N ILE A 161 17.84 20.57 -23.93
CA ILE A 161 18.16 19.19 -24.34
C ILE A 161 16.88 18.35 -24.42
N LYS A 162 16.50 17.96 -25.63
CA LYS A 162 15.37 17.05 -25.86
C LYS A 162 15.73 15.60 -25.48
N ALA A 163 14.86 14.93 -24.74
CA ALA A 163 15.05 13.54 -24.35
C ALA A 163 14.83 12.61 -25.55
N GLN A 164 15.83 11.76 -25.82
CA GLN A 164 15.79 10.73 -26.86
C GLN A 164 16.49 9.45 -26.36
N GLY A 165 16.14 8.31 -26.98
CA GLY A 165 16.42 6.94 -26.51
C GLY A 165 17.81 6.72 -25.90
N TYR A 166 17.84 6.09 -24.73
CA TYR A 166 18.93 6.23 -23.78
C TYR A 166 19.40 4.88 -23.20
N SER A 167 20.70 4.76 -22.98
CA SER A 167 21.28 3.71 -22.12
C SER A 167 22.37 4.28 -21.21
N PHE A 168 22.24 4.06 -19.90
CA PHE A 168 23.26 4.45 -18.92
C PHE A 168 24.53 3.59 -19.02
N PHE A 169 24.49 2.50 -19.79
CA PHE A 169 25.61 1.56 -19.95
C PHE A 169 25.92 1.31 -21.43
N LYS A 170 27.09 1.79 -21.85
CA LYS A 170 27.72 1.47 -23.14
C LYS A 170 28.04 -0.01 -23.30
N GLY A 171 28.16 -0.70 -22.18
CA GLY A 171 28.32 -2.14 -22.14
C GLY A 171 28.56 -2.66 -20.73
N ILE A 172 28.53 -3.98 -20.62
CA ILE A 172 28.87 -4.73 -19.43
C ILE A 172 29.92 -5.77 -19.85
N LYS A 173 30.91 -6.01 -18.99
CA LYS A 173 31.89 -7.08 -19.16
C LYS A 173 31.92 -7.89 -17.88
N GLU A 174 31.45 -9.12 -17.96
CA GLU A 174 31.61 -10.11 -16.91
C GLU A 174 32.94 -10.86 -17.07
N ASP A 175 33.68 -11.01 -15.98
CA ASP A 175 34.78 -11.95 -15.89
C ASP A 175 34.54 -12.95 -14.73
N LYS A 176 35.56 -13.69 -14.29
CA LYS A 176 35.42 -14.67 -13.20
C LYS A 176 35.19 -14.00 -11.84
N VAL A 177 35.91 -12.91 -11.57
CA VAL A 177 36.06 -12.27 -10.26
C VAL A 177 35.39 -10.90 -10.18
N SER A 178 34.91 -10.34 -11.29
CA SER A 178 34.25 -9.03 -11.33
C SER A 178 33.21 -8.89 -12.45
N VAL A 179 32.38 -7.86 -12.33
CA VAL A 179 31.58 -7.29 -13.42
C VAL A 179 31.97 -5.83 -13.59
N THR A 180 32.36 -5.46 -14.80
CA THR A 180 32.70 -4.10 -15.19
C THR A 180 31.53 -3.48 -15.97
N PHE A 181 30.89 -2.47 -15.39
CA PHE A 181 29.89 -1.63 -16.03
C PHE A 181 30.58 -0.47 -16.74
N ILE A 182 30.34 -0.31 -18.04
CA ILE A 182 30.98 0.71 -18.88
C ILE A 182 29.97 1.83 -19.13
N LEU A 183 30.31 3.04 -18.70
CA LEU A 183 29.50 4.25 -18.84
C LEU A 183 29.57 4.81 -20.28
N PRO A 184 28.68 5.74 -20.68
CA PRO A 184 28.60 6.20 -22.07
C PRO A 184 29.86 6.94 -22.55
N ASP A 185 30.52 7.67 -21.64
CA ASP A 185 31.81 8.33 -21.84
C ASP A 185 33.02 7.36 -21.90
N GLY A 186 32.82 6.09 -21.54
CA GLY A 186 33.84 5.04 -21.50
C GLY A 186 34.50 4.83 -20.14
N ASN A 187 34.13 5.59 -19.11
CA ASN A 187 34.53 5.30 -17.72
C ASN A 187 33.89 3.98 -17.23
N THR A 188 34.42 3.43 -16.14
CA THR A 188 33.99 2.10 -15.65
C THR A 188 33.74 2.05 -14.17
N ILE A 189 32.63 1.43 -13.77
CA ILE A 189 32.39 0.99 -12.39
C ILE A 189 32.64 -0.52 -12.34
N ILE A 190 33.39 -0.99 -11.33
CA ILE A 190 33.74 -2.41 -11.19
C ILE A 190 33.16 -2.92 -9.87
N LEU A 191 32.24 -3.88 -9.93
CA LEU A 191 31.77 -4.62 -8.76
C LEU A 191 32.44 -6.01 -8.71
N PRO A 192 33.02 -6.41 -7.56
CA PRO A 192 33.57 -7.75 -7.39
C PRO A 192 32.45 -8.81 -7.41
N LYS A 193 32.76 -9.98 -7.97
CA LYS A 193 31.93 -11.19 -7.87
C LYS A 193 32.35 -11.99 -6.63
N SER A 194 31.40 -12.72 -6.07
CA SER A 194 31.61 -13.37 -4.77
C SER A 194 32.52 -14.61 -4.79
N ASP A 195 32.89 -15.15 -5.96
CA ASP A 195 33.50 -16.48 -6.11
C ASP A 195 32.72 -17.61 -5.39
N GLY A 196 31.39 -17.44 -5.23
CA GLY A 196 30.55 -18.36 -4.45
C GLY A 196 30.74 -18.26 -2.93
N THR A 197 31.35 -17.17 -2.45
CA THR A 197 31.46 -16.79 -1.04
C THR A 197 30.23 -16.02 -0.61
N TYR A 198 29.62 -16.38 0.51
CA TYR A 198 28.44 -15.67 1.02
C TYR A 198 28.26 -15.90 2.51
N LEU A 199 27.47 -15.03 3.14
CA LEU A 199 26.96 -15.15 4.49
C LEU A 199 25.54 -14.57 4.50
N GLN A 200 24.55 -15.34 4.92
CA GLN A 200 23.15 -14.91 5.02
C GLN A 200 22.46 -15.57 6.21
N PHE A 201 21.40 -14.93 6.72
CA PHE A 201 20.38 -15.64 7.48
C PHE A 201 19.47 -16.39 6.49
N LYS A 202 19.13 -17.63 6.82
CA LYS A 202 18.15 -18.40 6.07
C LYS A 202 16.77 -18.09 6.68
N SER A 203 15.91 -17.51 5.86
CA SER A 203 14.49 -17.40 6.15
C SER A 203 13.76 -18.57 5.52
N ASP A 204 13.20 -19.45 6.34
CA ASP A 204 12.33 -20.51 5.85
C ASP A 204 11.00 -19.85 5.42
N ASN A 205 10.74 -19.80 4.11
CA ASN A 205 9.57 -19.17 3.45
C ASN A 205 9.62 -17.63 3.22
N ASN A 206 10.80 -17.02 3.01
CA ASN A 206 10.94 -15.57 2.72
C ASN A 206 10.33 -14.62 3.79
N GLU A 207 10.27 -15.02 5.06
CA GLU A 207 9.94 -14.10 6.17
C GLU A 207 10.96 -12.95 6.23
N SER A 208 10.50 -11.70 6.14
CA SER A 208 11.33 -10.48 6.22
C SER A 208 11.82 -10.15 7.65
N PHE A 209 11.21 -10.78 8.67
CA PHE A 209 11.45 -10.51 10.09
C PHE A 209 11.27 -11.78 10.93
N PHE A 210 12.14 -11.99 11.92
CA PHE A 210 11.96 -13.03 12.93
C PHE A 210 11.23 -12.47 14.16
N VAL A 211 9.94 -12.81 14.32
CA VAL A 211 9.12 -12.36 15.45
C VAL A 211 9.31 -13.24 16.69
N PHE A 212 9.40 -12.67 17.89
CA PHE A 212 9.57 -13.35 19.19
C PHE A 212 8.48 -12.90 20.16
N ASN A 213 7.98 -13.77 21.03
CA ASN A 213 7.28 -13.34 22.24
C ASN A 213 8.30 -12.99 23.36
N PRO A 214 7.93 -12.21 24.39
CA PRO A 214 8.83 -11.93 25.50
C PRO A 214 9.25 -13.21 26.24
N GLY A 215 10.56 -13.45 26.32
CA GLY A 215 11.14 -14.68 26.87
C GLY A 215 11.35 -15.83 25.87
N ASP A 216 10.94 -15.69 24.60
CA ASP A 216 11.10 -16.76 23.60
C ASP A 216 12.56 -17.03 23.25
N ARG A 217 12.83 -18.30 22.93
CA ARG A 217 14.08 -18.79 22.33
C ARG A 217 13.80 -19.28 20.92
N LYS A 218 14.58 -18.81 19.94
CA LYS A 218 14.55 -19.31 18.55
C LYS A 218 15.95 -19.63 18.04
N LYS A 219 16.03 -20.46 17.00
CA LYS A 219 17.24 -20.69 16.22
C LYS A 219 17.04 -20.05 14.86
N LEU A 220 17.83 -19.02 14.56
CA LEU A 220 17.84 -18.36 13.26
C LEU A 220 18.87 -19.08 12.41
N SER A 221 18.42 -19.88 11.45
CA SER A 221 19.30 -20.59 10.53
C SER A 221 20.19 -19.61 9.76
N ILE A 222 21.43 -20.00 9.48
CA ILE A 222 22.36 -19.21 8.65
C ILE A 222 22.94 -20.09 7.54
N GLU A 223 23.29 -19.49 6.42
CA GLU A 223 24.00 -20.18 5.36
C GLU A 223 25.23 -19.36 4.97
N PHE A 224 26.34 -20.05 4.74
CA PHE A 224 27.59 -19.43 4.33
C PHE A 224 28.47 -20.41 3.56
N SER A 225 29.35 -19.84 2.72
CA SER A 225 30.35 -20.54 1.91
C SER A 225 31.63 -19.71 1.86
N ASN A 226 32.80 -20.36 1.83
CA ASN A 226 34.15 -19.75 1.79
C ASN A 226 34.52 -18.76 2.93
N ILE A 227 33.61 -18.49 3.87
CA ILE A 227 33.86 -17.68 5.08
C ILE A 227 34.69 -18.45 6.12
N GLN A 228 35.82 -17.88 6.54
CA GLN A 228 36.76 -18.42 7.53
C GLN A 228 36.29 -18.21 8.97
N SER A 229 35.84 -17.01 9.31
CA SER A 229 35.31 -16.64 10.64
C SER A 229 34.00 -15.88 10.52
N ILE A 230 33.13 -15.99 11.53
CA ILE A 230 31.88 -15.25 11.66
C ILE A 230 31.77 -14.80 13.12
N GLU A 231 31.35 -13.57 13.36
CA GLU A 231 31.01 -13.04 14.68
C GLU A 231 29.67 -12.28 14.66
N ILE A 232 29.06 -12.10 15.84
CA ILE A 232 27.88 -11.25 16.03
C ILE A 232 28.39 -9.85 16.37
N VAL A 233 28.09 -8.85 15.53
CA VAL A 233 28.55 -7.46 15.72
C VAL A 233 27.49 -6.56 16.33
N ALA A 234 26.21 -6.86 16.12
CA ALA A 234 25.09 -6.16 16.74
C ALA A 234 23.96 -7.13 17.11
N LYS A 235 23.22 -6.76 18.15
CA LYS A 235 21.99 -7.43 18.60
C LYS A 235 21.18 -6.44 19.45
N PRO A 236 19.87 -6.66 19.66
CA PRO A 236 19.06 -5.84 20.54
C PRO A 236 19.60 -5.76 21.99
N ASN A 237 19.29 -4.65 22.67
CA ASN A 237 19.62 -4.48 24.09
C ASN A 237 18.85 -5.48 24.96
N GLY A 238 19.53 -6.10 25.93
CA GLY A 238 18.97 -7.12 26.83
C GLY A 238 18.75 -8.51 26.21
N TRP A 239 18.74 -8.66 24.88
CA TRP A 239 18.62 -9.97 24.23
C TRP A 239 19.92 -10.78 24.29
N THR A 240 19.80 -12.11 24.23
CA THR A 240 20.94 -13.02 24.03
C THR A 240 21.00 -13.45 22.57
N ALA A 241 22.20 -13.50 21.99
CA ALA A 241 22.46 -14.09 20.68
C ALA A 241 23.75 -14.90 20.72
N ASN A 242 23.71 -16.18 20.38
CA ASN A 242 24.84 -17.12 20.42
C ASN A 242 25.03 -17.77 19.05
N LEU A 243 26.22 -17.66 18.46
CA LEU A 243 26.52 -18.23 17.14
C LEU A 243 26.94 -19.70 17.23
N HIS A 244 26.18 -20.58 16.58
CA HIS A 244 26.48 -22.01 16.43
C HIS A 244 26.94 -22.30 15.00
N ARG A 245 28.16 -21.87 14.66
CA ARG A 245 28.72 -21.99 13.30
C ARG A 245 28.76 -23.42 12.72
N PRO A 246 29.11 -24.49 13.47
CA PRO A 246 29.12 -25.86 12.93
C PRO A 246 27.73 -26.34 12.52
N ASP A 247 26.73 -26.01 13.35
CA ASP A 247 25.33 -26.41 13.14
C ASP A 247 24.54 -25.41 12.27
N LYS A 248 25.19 -24.32 11.83
CA LYS A 248 24.64 -23.28 10.95
C LYS A 248 23.38 -22.57 11.50
N TYR A 249 23.40 -22.12 12.75
CA TYR A 249 22.38 -21.19 13.27
C TYR A 249 22.93 -20.17 14.28
N VAL A 250 22.14 -19.13 14.56
CA VAL A 250 22.28 -18.26 15.73
C VAL A 250 21.13 -18.57 16.68
N GLU A 251 21.43 -18.96 17.92
CA GLU A 251 20.41 -19.05 18.97
C GLU A 251 20.13 -17.66 19.52
N VAL A 252 18.88 -17.25 19.50
CA VAL A 252 18.43 -15.92 19.92
C VAL A 252 17.39 -16.08 21.03
N ILE A 253 17.52 -15.30 22.09
CA ILE A 253 16.60 -15.29 23.24
C ILE A 253 16.16 -13.85 23.51
N ALA A 254 14.86 -13.62 23.41
CA ALA A 254 14.23 -12.36 23.79
C ALA A 254 14.12 -12.28 25.33
N PRO A 255 14.35 -11.11 25.97
CA PRO A 255 14.12 -10.94 27.39
C PRO A 255 12.61 -10.98 27.72
N LYS A 256 12.25 -11.24 28.99
CA LYS A 256 10.84 -11.39 29.42
C LYS A 256 10.11 -10.05 29.55
N ASP A 257 10.87 -8.99 29.73
CA ASP A 257 10.49 -7.58 29.84
C ASP A 257 10.74 -6.83 28.53
N ALA A 258 11.00 -7.54 27.43
CA ALA A 258 11.25 -6.93 26.13
C ALA A 258 10.03 -6.11 25.66
N GLY A 259 10.28 -4.84 25.32
CA GLY A 259 9.29 -3.99 24.69
C GLY A 259 9.14 -4.29 23.19
N TYR A 260 7.99 -3.91 22.65
CA TYR A 260 7.68 -3.96 21.22
C TYR A 260 8.68 -3.12 20.39
N GLY A 261 8.92 -3.55 19.14
CA GLY A 261 9.66 -2.78 18.13
C GLY A 261 10.60 -3.65 17.29
N ILE A 262 10.88 -3.20 16.06
CA ILE A 262 11.85 -3.84 15.15
C ILE A 262 13.28 -3.44 15.55
N GLN A 263 14.17 -4.42 15.63
CA GLN A 263 15.61 -4.26 15.85
C GLN A 263 16.38 -5.26 14.98
N GLU A 264 17.72 -5.23 15.01
CA GLU A 264 18.56 -6.05 14.13
C GLU A 264 19.57 -6.91 14.90
N ILE A 265 19.82 -8.10 14.36
CA ILE A 265 20.96 -8.95 14.70
C ILE A 265 21.86 -9.01 13.48
N ILE A 266 23.12 -8.60 13.63
CA ILE A 266 24.05 -8.44 12.52
C ILE A 266 25.24 -9.38 12.72
N LEU A 267 25.56 -10.14 11.69
CA LEU A 267 26.74 -10.99 11.60
C LEU A 267 27.78 -10.38 10.66
N ARG A 268 29.05 -10.44 11.05
CA ARG A 268 30.20 -10.14 10.19
C ARG A 268 31.00 -11.41 9.93
N GLY A 269 31.20 -11.75 8.66
CA GLY A 269 32.07 -12.82 8.19
C GLY A 269 33.35 -12.27 7.55
N LEU A 270 34.43 -13.05 7.63
CA LEU A 270 35.67 -12.79 6.87
C LEU A 270 36.01 -13.99 5.99
N ASP A 271 36.37 -13.74 4.73
CA ASP A 271 36.84 -14.78 3.81
C ASP A 271 38.36 -15.07 3.96
N LYS A 272 38.91 -15.91 3.08
CA LYS A 272 40.35 -16.25 3.05
C LYS A 272 41.28 -15.08 2.65
N ASN A 273 40.74 -14.06 1.98
CA ASN A 273 41.46 -12.90 1.47
C ASN A 273 41.36 -11.69 2.41
N GLY A 274 40.55 -11.77 3.46
CA GLY A 274 40.27 -10.67 4.39
C GLY A 274 39.09 -9.79 3.98
N MET A 275 38.31 -10.17 2.97
CA MET A 275 37.09 -9.47 2.57
C MET A 275 35.98 -9.69 3.61
N VAL A 276 35.19 -8.64 3.82
CA VAL A 276 34.10 -8.60 4.81
C VAL A 276 32.77 -8.96 4.15
N PHE A 277 32.00 -9.83 4.80
CA PHE A 277 30.64 -10.19 4.40
C PHE A 277 29.68 -9.91 5.57
N MET A 278 28.49 -9.38 5.29
CA MET A 278 27.52 -9.01 6.32
C MET A 278 26.20 -9.75 6.10
N ALA A 279 25.56 -10.18 7.20
CA ALA A 279 24.19 -10.69 7.18
C ALA A 279 23.37 -10.04 8.29
N ILE A 280 22.15 -9.62 7.96
CA ILE A 280 21.25 -8.92 8.88
C ILE A 280 19.98 -9.75 9.05
N ALA A 281 19.61 -10.01 10.30
CA ALA A 281 18.31 -10.54 10.69
C ALA A 281 17.53 -9.43 11.37
N LYS A 282 16.43 -8.97 10.76
CA LYS A 282 15.48 -8.10 11.45
C LYS A 282 14.68 -8.95 12.44
N VAL A 283 14.60 -8.52 13.69
CA VAL A 283 13.91 -9.21 14.78
C VAL A 283 12.90 -8.28 15.44
N SER A 284 11.78 -8.82 15.91
CA SER A 284 10.75 -8.01 16.58
C SER A 284 10.17 -8.72 17.80
N ILE A 285 9.81 -7.96 18.83
CA ILE A 285 9.00 -8.46 19.93
C ILE A 285 7.51 -8.27 19.60
N ALA A 286 6.77 -9.37 19.57
CA ALA A 286 5.32 -9.32 19.72
C ALA A 286 4.96 -8.81 21.13
N GLY A 287 4.08 -7.80 21.22
CA GLY A 287 3.46 -7.39 22.48
C GLY A 287 2.40 -8.40 22.91
N LYS A 288 1.14 -7.96 23.05
CA LYS A 288 -0.03 -8.85 22.91
C LYS A 288 -0.30 -9.13 21.42
N GLY A 289 0.78 -9.46 20.71
CA GLY A 289 0.90 -9.37 19.24
C GLY A 289 0.19 -8.15 18.65
N PHE A 290 -0.59 -8.38 17.60
CA PHE A 290 -1.40 -7.39 16.90
C PHE A 290 -2.78 -7.16 17.56
N SER A 291 -3.04 -7.75 18.73
CA SER A 291 -4.32 -7.62 19.44
C SER A 291 -4.36 -6.46 20.45
N ASP A 292 -3.32 -5.62 20.54
CA ASP A 292 -3.29 -4.53 21.53
C ASP A 292 -4.48 -3.57 21.35
N PRO A 293 -5.24 -3.23 22.42
CA PRO A 293 -6.39 -2.33 22.33
C PRO A 293 -6.08 -0.90 21.87
N LEU A 294 -4.81 -0.49 21.78
CA LEU A 294 -4.35 0.78 21.24
C LEU A 294 -3.76 0.68 19.82
N GLY A 295 -3.69 -0.53 19.25
CA GLY A 295 -3.24 -0.76 17.88
C GLY A 295 -4.34 -0.48 16.84
N VAL A 296 -3.92 -0.03 15.66
CA VAL A 296 -4.80 0.34 14.55
C VAL A 296 -4.43 -0.46 13.30
N PHE A 297 -5.42 -0.97 12.59
CA PHE A 297 -5.22 -1.56 11.27
C PHE A 297 -5.75 -0.64 10.17
N ILE A 298 -5.01 -0.55 9.07
CA ILE A 298 -5.49 0.00 7.80
C ILE A 298 -5.52 -1.15 6.79
N LEU A 299 -6.68 -1.41 6.21
CA LEU A 299 -6.86 -2.41 5.16
C LEU A 299 -6.79 -1.68 3.81
N ASN A 300 -5.89 -2.09 2.94
CA ASN A 300 -5.66 -1.51 1.61
C ASN A 300 -6.35 -2.38 0.55
N GLU A 301 -7.25 -1.82 -0.27
CA GLU A 301 -7.85 -2.56 -1.39
C GLU A 301 -6.76 -3.10 -2.34
N GLY A 302 -5.74 -2.28 -2.59
CA GLY A 302 -4.83 -2.47 -3.70
C GLY A 302 -5.48 -2.11 -5.03
N ASN A 303 -4.66 -1.70 -6.00
CA ASN A 303 -5.05 -1.52 -7.38
C ASN A 303 -5.48 -2.86 -8.01
N MET A 304 -6.77 -2.98 -8.30
CA MET A 304 -7.47 -4.16 -8.86
C MET A 304 -6.86 -4.79 -10.13
N THR A 305 -5.91 -4.14 -10.80
CA THR A 305 -5.22 -4.67 -11.99
C THR A 305 -3.71 -4.89 -11.82
N THR A 306 -3.07 -4.39 -10.76
CA THR A 306 -1.59 -4.45 -10.62
C THR A 306 -1.08 -4.99 -9.28
N GLU A 307 -1.87 -4.97 -8.22
CA GLU A 307 -1.45 -5.40 -6.87
C GLU A 307 -2.61 -6.07 -6.12
N ASN A 308 -2.29 -6.71 -5.00
CA ASN A 308 -3.27 -7.33 -4.11
C ASN A 308 -3.60 -6.45 -2.91
N GLY A 309 -4.57 -6.87 -2.09
CA GLY A 309 -4.86 -6.17 -0.84
C GLY A 309 -3.73 -6.36 0.18
N SER A 310 -3.49 -5.35 1.00
CA SER A 310 -2.52 -5.40 2.10
C SER A 310 -3.11 -4.92 3.42
N LEU A 311 -2.39 -5.21 4.52
CA LEU A 311 -2.82 -4.89 5.88
C LEU A 311 -1.68 -4.19 6.61
N ILE A 312 -1.84 -2.89 6.86
CA ILE A 312 -0.94 -2.11 7.71
C ILE A 312 -1.38 -2.28 9.16
N TYR A 313 -0.42 -2.42 10.08
CA TYR A 313 -0.65 -2.23 11.52
C TYR A 313 0.15 -1.03 12.04
N ILE A 314 -0.52 -0.10 12.72
CA ILE A 314 0.10 0.98 13.46
C ILE A 314 0.05 0.60 14.94
N SER A 315 1.23 0.51 15.54
CA SER A 315 1.40 0.14 16.94
C SER A 315 0.97 1.25 17.92
N PRO A 316 0.76 0.93 19.21
CA PRO A 316 0.43 1.94 20.24
C PRO A 316 1.45 3.06 20.39
N THR A 317 2.71 2.84 19.97
CA THR A 317 3.80 3.82 19.96
C THR A 317 3.90 4.63 18.66
N GLY A 318 3.09 4.30 17.64
CA GLY A 318 3.08 4.97 16.34
C GLY A 318 4.04 4.40 15.28
N GLU A 319 4.77 3.32 15.59
CA GLU A 319 5.56 2.59 14.59
C GLU A 319 4.61 1.86 13.61
N VAL A 320 4.90 1.96 12.31
CA VAL A 320 4.09 1.44 11.20
C VAL A 320 4.67 0.13 10.66
N PHE A 321 3.82 -0.88 10.54
CA PHE A 321 4.12 -2.22 10.06
C PHE A 321 3.33 -2.41 8.78
N ASP A 322 3.97 -2.09 7.66
CA ASP A 322 3.39 -2.34 6.35
C ASP A 322 3.34 -3.84 6.04
N ASP A 323 2.46 -4.24 5.12
CA ASP A 323 2.31 -5.61 4.63
C ASP A 323 2.29 -6.68 5.75
N ALA A 324 1.67 -6.36 6.90
CA ALA A 324 1.78 -7.16 8.12
C ALA A 324 1.27 -8.60 7.94
N TYR A 325 0.30 -8.82 7.05
CA TYR A 325 -0.14 -10.17 6.68
C TYR A 325 0.92 -10.95 5.88
N LEU A 326 1.47 -10.34 4.82
CA LEU A 326 2.49 -10.93 3.96
C LEU A 326 3.76 -11.25 4.77
N ASN A 327 4.21 -10.29 5.58
CA ASN A 327 5.37 -10.43 6.46
C ASN A 327 5.24 -11.57 7.50
N VAL A 328 4.01 -11.99 7.84
CA VAL A 328 3.74 -13.10 8.78
C VAL A 328 3.47 -14.44 8.09
N ASN A 329 3.00 -14.44 6.83
CA ASN A 329 2.46 -15.65 6.18
C ASN A 329 3.16 -16.05 4.87
N GLY A 330 4.04 -15.20 4.32
CA GLY A 330 4.76 -15.42 3.06
C GLY A 330 3.89 -15.30 1.80
N THR A 331 2.64 -14.86 1.94
CA THR A 331 1.65 -14.73 0.86
C THR A 331 0.76 -13.49 1.06
N GLU A 332 0.23 -12.93 -0.03
CA GLU A 332 -0.61 -11.74 -0.02
C GLU A 332 -2.10 -12.06 0.25
N LEU A 333 -2.90 -11.05 0.64
CA LEU A 333 -4.35 -11.18 0.77
C LEU A 333 -5.02 -11.19 -0.62
N GLY A 334 -6.28 -11.64 -0.72
CA GLY A 334 -7.01 -11.62 -1.99
C GLY A 334 -7.12 -10.22 -2.64
N ASN A 335 -7.18 -10.18 -3.97
CA ASN A 335 -7.27 -8.96 -4.75
C ASN A 335 -8.53 -8.14 -4.41
N VAL A 336 -8.35 -6.85 -4.09
CA VAL A 336 -9.40 -5.91 -3.63
C VAL A 336 -10.02 -6.33 -2.30
N THR A 337 -9.24 -6.34 -1.21
CA THR A 337 -9.79 -6.48 0.16
C THR A 337 -10.73 -5.33 0.50
N GLN A 338 -11.88 -5.57 1.13
CA GLN A 338 -12.91 -4.54 1.36
C GLN A 338 -13.26 -4.28 2.83
N ASP A 339 -13.22 -5.30 3.67
CA ASP A 339 -13.63 -5.19 5.07
C ASP A 339 -12.94 -6.27 5.92
N LEU A 340 -12.87 -6.03 7.22
CA LEU A 340 -12.45 -7.05 8.18
C LEU A 340 -13.31 -7.03 9.44
N PHE A 341 -13.44 -8.19 10.06
CA PHE A 341 -14.16 -8.36 11.32
C PHE A 341 -13.33 -9.20 12.29
N ILE A 342 -13.26 -8.81 13.56
CA ILE A 342 -12.57 -9.59 14.60
C ILE A 342 -13.62 -10.21 15.53
N LYS A 343 -13.51 -11.52 15.80
CA LYS A 343 -14.38 -12.25 16.73
C LYS A 343 -13.65 -13.45 17.30
N ASP A 344 -13.78 -13.65 18.61
CA ASP A 344 -13.29 -14.84 19.34
C ASP A 344 -11.82 -15.21 19.06
N GLY A 345 -10.96 -14.18 19.02
CA GLY A 345 -9.52 -14.32 18.77
C GLY A 345 -9.14 -14.48 17.30
N LYS A 346 -10.09 -14.46 16.36
CA LYS A 346 -9.86 -14.54 14.91
C LYS A 346 -10.20 -13.22 14.22
N MET A 347 -9.47 -12.90 13.16
CA MET A 347 -9.78 -11.82 12.22
C MET A 347 -10.14 -12.44 10.87
N TYR A 348 -11.26 -12.01 10.30
CA TYR A 348 -11.80 -12.46 9.02
C TYR A 348 -11.69 -11.29 8.05
N ILE A 349 -10.97 -11.48 6.93
CA ILE A 349 -10.70 -10.45 5.91
C ILE A 349 -11.34 -10.90 4.59
N ILE A 350 -12.15 -10.04 3.97
CA ILE A 350 -12.89 -10.36 2.73
C ILE A 350 -12.39 -9.51 1.54
N SER A 351 -12.20 -10.15 0.38
CA SER A 351 -11.78 -9.54 -0.88
C SER A 351 -12.77 -9.77 -2.02
N GLN A 352 -12.87 -8.85 -2.99
CA GLN A 352 -13.85 -8.94 -4.08
C GLN A 352 -13.53 -10.02 -5.10
N ASN A 353 -12.28 -10.07 -5.58
CA ASN A 353 -11.92 -10.86 -6.76
C ASN A 353 -11.08 -12.10 -6.41
N GLY A 354 -10.73 -12.29 -5.13
CA GLY A 354 -9.95 -13.43 -4.65
C GLY A 354 -8.60 -13.56 -5.37
N LYS A 355 -8.36 -14.69 -6.02
CA LYS A 355 -7.09 -15.00 -6.72
C LYS A 355 -6.98 -14.43 -8.13
N ILE A 356 -8.02 -13.78 -8.64
CA ILE A 356 -8.09 -13.35 -10.04
C ILE A 356 -8.24 -11.83 -10.07
N ALA A 357 -7.41 -11.14 -10.85
CA ALA A 357 -7.54 -9.72 -11.15
C ALA A 357 -8.85 -9.42 -11.88
N ALA A 358 -9.28 -8.15 -11.88
CA ALA A 358 -10.41 -7.72 -12.71
C ALA A 358 -10.17 -7.92 -14.23
N THR A 359 -8.91 -8.09 -14.66
CA THR A 359 -8.50 -8.40 -16.04
C THR A 359 -8.55 -9.90 -16.37
N GLY A 360 -8.82 -10.77 -15.40
CA GLY A 360 -8.74 -12.23 -15.54
C GLY A 360 -7.34 -12.82 -15.28
N THR A 361 -6.35 -12.00 -14.96
CA THR A 361 -4.98 -12.45 -14.60
C THR A 361 -4.99 -13.13 -13.23
N ALA A 362 -4.33 -14.29 -13.08
CA ALA A 362 -4.16 -14.90 -11.76
C ALA A 362 -3.06 -14.20 -10.96
N PHE A 363 -3.33 -13.89 -9.69
CA PHE A 363 -2.38 -13.35 -8.72
C PHE A 363 -1.96 -14.42 -7.71
N ASN A 364 -0.73 -14.32 -7.19
CA ASN A 364 -0.23 -15.21 -6.15
C ASN A 364 -0.68 -14.72 -4.75
N ASN A 365 -1.92 -15.05 -4.38
CA ASN A 365 -2.50 -14.63 -3.11
C ASN A 365 -3.39 -15.73 -2.46
N ASP A 366 -3.82 -15.48 -1.23
CA ASP A 366 -4.67 -16.40 -0.46
C ASP A 366 -6.15 -16.42 -0.87
N GLY A 367 -6.60 -15.51 -1.72
CA GLY A 367 -7.97 -15.50 -2.26
C GLY A 367 -9.01 -14.85 -1.35
N MET A 368 -10.28 -15.21 -1.57
CA MET A 368 -11.40 -14.33 -1.23
C MET A 368 -11.65 -14.08 0.27
N LEU A 369 -11.64 -15.11 1.12
CA LEU A 369 -11.83 -14.98 2.56
C LEU A 369 -10.65 -15.61 3.31
N VAL A 370 -9.87 -14.76 3.96
CA VAL A 370 -8.75 -15.17 4.80
C VAL A 370 -9.17 -15.07 6.26
N VAL A 371 -8.86 -16.10 7.05
CA VAL A 371 -9.09 -16.12 8.50
C VAL A 371 -7.75 -16.28 9.19
N VAL A 372 -7.37 -15.29 10.00
CA VAL A 372 -6.12 -15.28 10.75
C VAL A 372 -6.39 -15.23 12.24
N ASN A 373 -5.41 -15.70 13.01
CA ASN A 373 -5.35 -15.46 14.43
C ASN A 373 -5.15 -13.95 14.69
N ALA A 374 -6.08 -13.29 15.38
CA ALA A 374 -6.06 -11.83 15.55
C ALA A 374 -4.94 -11.31 16.47
N GLU A 375 -4.32 -12.18 17.26
CA GLU A 375 -3.13 -11.84 18.05
C GLU A 375 -1.84 -11.98 17.24
N THR A 376 -1.70 -13.02 16.41
CA THR A 376 -0.43 -13.30 15.72
C THR A 376 -0.41 -12.99 14.22
N LEU A 377 -1.56 -12.64 13.62
CA LEU A 377 -1.82 -12.58 12.17
C LEU A 377 -1.52 -13.86 11.37
N LYS A 378 -1.21 -14.98 12.05
CA LYS A 378 -1.01 -16.26 11.37
C LYS A 378 -2.32 -16.77 10.78
N ARG A 379 -2.31 -17.10 9.50
CA ARG A 379 -3.38 -17.75 8.75
C ARG A 379 -3.82 -19.04 9.45
N GLU A 380 -5.07 -19.06 9.91
CA GLU A 380 -5.73 -20.24 10.47
C GLU A 380 -6.49 -21.00 9.37
N ASN A 381 -7.19 -20.29 8.48
CA ASN A 381 -7.93 -20.87 7.36
C ASN A 381 -8.02 -19.91 6.17
N VAL A 382 -8.30 -20.48 5.00
CA VAL A 382 -8.61 -19.79 3.74
C VAL A 382 -9.85 -20.41 3.12
N TYR A 383 -10.76 -19.57 2.66
CA TYR A 383 -12.01 -19.96 2.00
C TYR A 383 -12.11 -19.25 0.66
N ASP A 384 -11.48 -19.86 -0.35
CA ASP A 384 -11.47 -19.36 -1.73
C ASP A 384 -12.21 -20.36 -2.65
N ASP A 385 -11.67 -21.57 -2.78
CA ASP A 385 -12.24 -22.65 -3.60
C ASP A 385 -13.70 -22.99 -3.23
N VAL A 386 -14.07 -22.85 -1.95
CA VAL A 386 -15.44 -23.10 -1.47
C VAL A 386 -16.46 -22.11 -2.02
N PHE A 387 -16.01 -20.97 -2.53
CA PHE A 387 -16.84 -19.96 -3.17
C PHE A 387 -16.84 -20.07 -4.69
N LEU A 388 -16.08 -20.98 -5.29
CA LEU A 388 -16.19 -21.30 -6.71
C LEU A 388 -17.42 -22.20 -7.00
N ASP A 389 -17.95 -22.07 -8.21
CA ASP A 389 -18.86 -23.03 -8.83
C ASP A 389 -18.10 -24.11 -9.62
N GLU A 390 -18.84 -25.05 -10.22
CA GLU A 390 -18.29 -26.14 -11.04
C GLU A 390 -17.50 -25.68 -12.29
N LYS A 391 -17.54 -24.38 -12.62
CA LYS A 391 -16.87 -23.75 -13.78
C LYS A 391 -15.72 -22.84 -13.36
N GLY A 392 -15.39 -22.79 -12.07
CA GLY A 392 -14.35 -21.90 -11.54
C GLY A 392 -14.75 -20.43 -11.48
N LYS A 393 -16.06 -20.12 -11.47
CA LYS A 393 -16.55 -18.76 -11.22
C LYS A 393 -16.97 -18.60 -9.76
N TYR A 394 -16.63 -17.48 -9.13
CA TYR A 394 -17.13 -17.17 -7.79
C TYR A 394 -18.66 -17.01 -7.74
N LYS A 395 -19.25 -17.61 -6.70
CA LYS A 395 -20.69 -17.59 -6.35
C LYS A 395 -21.12 -16.31 -5.63
N LEU A 396 -20.16 -15.57 -5.08
CA LEU A 396 -20.33 -14.23 -4.51
C LEU A 396 -19.99 -13.19 -5.60
N ASP A 397 -20.80 -12.14 -5.74
CA ASP A 397 -20.58 -11.07 -6.72
C ASP A 397 -20.11 -9.79 -6.02
N TRP A 398 -18.80 -9.56 -6.07
CA TRP A 398 -18.10 -8.46 -5.39
C TRP A 398 -18.52 -8.32 -3.91
N PRO A 399 -18.14 -9.29 -3.04
CA PRO A 399 -18.35 -9.17 -1.60
C PRO A 399 -17.59 -7.95 -1.05
N THR A 400 -18.19 -7.27 -0.07
CA THR A 400 -17.72 -5.95 0.39
C THR A 400 -17.71 -5.76 1.89
N HIS A 401 -18.51 -6.52 2.65
CA HIS A 401 -18.57 -6.38 4.10
C HIS A 401 -18.77 -7.73 4.77
N ILE A 402 -18.23 -7.86 5.98
CA ILE A 402 -18.26 -9.10 6.74
C ILE A 402 -18.63 -8.84 8.21
N ALA A 403 -19.48 -9.69 8.78
CA ALA A 403 -19.80 -9.68 10.21
C ALA A 403 -19.88 -11.12 10.73
N VAL A 404 -19.38 -11.36 11.94
CA VAL A 404 -19.27 -12.73 12.49
C VAL A 404 -19.93 -12.82 13.86
N LEU A 405 -20.82 -13.79 14.03
CA LEU A 405 -21.33 -14.20 15.33
C LEU A 405 -20.51 -15.37 15.91
N ASN A 406 -20.12 -16.32 15.05
CA ASN A 406 -19.28 -17.49 15.32
C ASN A 406 -18.90 -18.17 13.98
N ASP A 407 -18.09 -19.24 14.03
CA ASP A 407 -17.64 -20.00 12.84
C ASP A 407 -18.79 -20.53 11.95
N GLN A 408 -19.96 -20.83 12.51
CA GLN A 408 -21.14 -21.26 11.74
C GLN A 408 -21.96 -20.09 11.16
N ASN A 409 -21.64 -18.85 11.53
CA ASN A 409 -22.46 -17.66 11.33
C ASN A 409 -21.61 -16.46 10.90
N ILE A 410 -21.07 -16.56 9.69
CA ILE A 410 -20.31 -15.52 9.00
C ILE A 410 -21.23 -14.90 7.94
N PHE A 411 -21.51 -13.61 8.07
CA PHE A 411 -22.41 -12.87 7.18
C PHE A 411 -21.58 -12.06 6.18
N ILE A 412 -21.76 -12.30 4.88
CA ILE A 412 -20.98 -11.66 3.80
C ILE A 412 -21.94 -10.87 2.90
N ARG A 413 -21.76 -9.55 2.78
CA ARG A 413 -22.56 -8.69 1.90
C ARG A 413 -21.92 -8.57 0.52
N ASP A 414 -22.67 -8.90 -0.53
CA ASP A 414 -22.28 -8.81 -1.94
C ASP A 414 -23.28 -7.94 -2.73
N ASN A 415 -23.26 -7.97 -4.07
CA ASN A 415 -24.23 -7.26 -4.91
C ASN A 415 -25.65 -7.87 -4.90
N HIS A 416 -25.80 -9.16 -4.60
CA HIS A 416 -27.10 -9.83 -4.54
C HIS A 416 -27.83 -9.60 -3.22
N GLY A 417 -27.09 -9.52 -2.11
CA GLY A 417 -27.63 -9.27 -0.78
C GLY A 417 -26.61 -9.58 0.32
N ILE A 418 -27.04 -10.34 1.33
CA ILE A 418 -26.18 -10.84 2.40
C ILE A 418 -26.29 -12.36 2.41
N HIS A 419 -25.14 -13.02 2.37
CA HIS A 419 -25.01 -14.47 2.44
C HIS A 419 -24.64 -14.90 3.85
N LEU A 420 -25.25 -15.98 4.33
CA LEU A 420 -24.79 -16.75 5.49
C LEU A 420 -23.80 -17.80 5.01
N PHE A 421 -22.56 -17.72 5.50
CA PHE A 421 -21.52 -18.72 5.35
C PHE A 421 -21.28 -19.44 6.68
N ASN A 422 -21.18 -20.77 6.60
CA ASN A 422 -20.80 -21.62 7.72
C ASN A 422 -19.45 -22.28 7.39
N SER A 423 -18.39 -21.87 8.09
CA SER A 423 -17.04 -22.31 7.79
C SER A 423 -16.78 -23.79 8.13
N THR A 424 -17.59 -24.36 9.04
CA THR A 424 -17.43 -25.74 9.54
C THR A 424 -17.97 -26.81 8.58
N ASN A 425 -19.02 -26.50 7.82
CA ASN A 425 -19.59 -27.38 6.79
C ASN A 425 -19.44 -26.84 5.36
N LYS A 426 -18.89 -25.63 5.20
CA LYS A 426 -18.62 -24.93 3.92
C LYS A 426 -19.88 -24.56 3.13
N ASP A 427 -21.03 -24.49 3.79
CA ASP A 427 -22.32 -24.09 3.20
C ASP A 427 -22.42 -22.56 3.07
N LEU A 428 -22.92 -22.08 1.92
CA LEU A 428 -23.10 -20.65 1.60
C LEU A 428 -24.50 -20.44 1.04
N LYS A 429 -25.31 -19.60 1.70
CA LYS A 429 -26.70 -19.32 1.32
C LYS A 429 -27.00 -17.83 1.31
N LEU A 430 -27.58 -17.33 0.23
CA LEU A 430 -28.18 -15.97 0.22
C LEU A 430 -29.35 -15.94 1.21
N ILE A 431 -29.43 -14.89 2.02
CA ILE A 431 -30.49 -14.69 3.02
C ILE A 431 -31.66 -13.95 2.37
N ASP A 432 -32.87 -14.49 2.50
CA ASP A 432 -34.07 -13.91 1.92
C ASP A 432 -34.40 -12.54 2.51
N GLY A 433 -34.79 -11.60 1.65
CA GLY A 433 -35.13 -10.22 2.02
C GLY A 433 -33.95 -9.26 2.15
N THR A 434 -32.71 -9.70 1.91
CA THR A 434 -31.49 -8.88 2.05
C THR A 434 -31.06 -8.12 0.77
N LYS A 435 -31.78 -8.32 -0.35
CA LYS A 435 -31.44 -7.69 -1.64
C LYS A 435 -31.47 -6.16 -1.55
N GLY A 436 -30.37 -5.54 -1.98
CA GLY A 436 -30.17 -4.10 -1.86
C GLY A 436 -29.63 -3.66 -0.50
N ALA A 437 -29.04 -4.57 0.28
CA ALA A 437 -28.15 -4.23 1.38
C ALA A 437 -27.05 -3.28 0.90
N ALA A 438 -26.86 -2.17 1.61
CA ALA A 438 -25.91 -1.13 1.24
C ALA A 438 -24.46 -1.64 1.32
N LYS A 439 -23.57 -1.02 0.54
CA LYS A 439 -22.11 -1.12 0.73
C LYS A 439 -21.76 -0.33 2.00
N ASN A 440 -22.06 -0.91 3.17
CA ASN A 440 -21.77 -0.33 4.48
C ASN A 440 -21.51 -1.41 5.55
N ARG A 441 -20.66 -1.08 6.53
CA ARG A 441 -20.31 -1.97 7.65
C ARG A 441 -21.57 -2.46 8.37
N MET A 442 -21.63 -3.76 8.61
CA MET A 442 -22.68 -4.40 9.39
C MET A 442 -22.32 -4.32 10.88
N ALA A 443 -23.29 -4.00 11.74
CA ALA A 443 -23.08 -3.92 13.18
C ALA A 443 -23.50 -5.21 13.88
N VAL A 444 -22.67 -5.71 14.81
CA VAL A 444 -23.01 -6.84 15.66
C VAL A 444 -23.38 -6.34 17.05
N ALA A 445 -24.58 -6.67 17.52
CA ALA A 445 -25.06 -6.30 18.85
C ALA A 445 -26.05 -7.33 19.39
N ASN A 446 -25.96 -7.66 20.68
CA ASN A 446 -26.84 -8.64 21.35
C ASN A 446 -27.06 -9.95 20.56
N ASN A 447 -25.96 -10.52 20.05
CA ASN A 447 -25.89 -11.74 19.23
C ASN A 447 -26.75 -11.71 17.95
N LYS A 448 -26.90 -10.53 17.34
CA LYS A 448 -27.55 -10.31 16.04
C LYS A 448 -26.68 -9.45 15.15
N VAL A 449 -26.86 -9.58 13.84
CA VAL A 449 -26.25 -8.70 12.84
C VAL A 449 -27.30 -7.71 12.35
N PHE A 450 -26.92 -6.44 12.29
CA PHE A 450 -27.73 -5.35 11.74
C PHE A 450 -27.08 -4.86 10.45
N ALA A 451 -27.88 -4.68 9.40
CA ALA A 451 -27.44 -4.18 8.11
C ALA A 451 -28.38 -3.12 7.54
N ILE A 452 -27.86 -2.21 6.72
CA ILE A 452 -28.64 -1.14 6.11
C ILE A 452 -29.31 -1.64 4.83
N VAL A 453 -30.63 -1.43 4.69
CA VAL A 453 -31.37 -1.54 3.43
C VAL A 453 -32.15 -0.24 3.22
N LYS A 454 -31.64 0.63 2.33
CA LYS A 454 -32.21 1.94 1.96
C LYS A 454 -32.47 2.88 3.16
N LYS A 455 -33.69 2.86 3.71
CA LYS A 455 -34.18 3.72 4.80
C LYS A 455 -34.32 2.98 6.14
N SER A 456 -33.92 1.72 6.16
CA SER A 456 -34.24 0.80 7.24
C SER A 456 -33.02 0.00 7.65
N LEU A 457 -33.02 -0.47 8.89
CA LEU A 457 -32.15 -1.56 9.31
C LEU A 457 -32.90 -2.88 9.17
N ILE A 458 -32.21 -3.90 8.69
CA ILE A 458 -32.64 -5.30 8.79
C ILE A 458 -31.85 -6.00 9.90
N VAL A 459 -32.49 -6.97 10.55
CA VAL A 459 -31.93 -7.76 11.65
C VAL A 459 -31.81 -9.22 11.20
N LEU A 460 -30.61 -9.77 11.36
CA LEU A 460 -30.26 -11.16 11.05
C LEU A 460 -29.82 -11.87 12.33
N GLU A 461 -30.22 -13.13 12.48
CA GLU A 461 -29.97 -13.96 13.66
C GLU A 461 -29.19 -15.23 13.30
N ALA A 462 -28.56 -15.87 14.28
CA ALA A 462 -27.77 -17.07 14.07
C ALA A 462 -28.61 -18.20 13.44
N ASN A 463 -28.11 -18.79 12.36
CA ASN A 463 -28.72 -19.81 11.51
C ASN A 463 -30.00 -19.35 10.78
N GLY A 464 -30.34 -18.06 10.83
CA GLY A 464 -31.50 -17.49 10.14
C GLY A 464 -31.26 -17.34 8.64
N THR A 465 -32.16 -17.88 7.82
CA THR A 465 -32.10 -17.79 6.34
C THR A 465 -32.97 -16.65 5.78
N GLY A 466 -33.53 -15.79 6.63
CA GLY A 466 -34.32 -14.62 6.23
C GLY A 466 -34.23 -13.49 7.26
N VAL A 467 -34.68 -12.30 6.88
CA VAL A 467 -34.73 -11.12 7.77
C VAL A 467 -35.70 -11.35 8.94
N ALA A 468 -35.19 -11.31 10.17
CA ALA A 468 -35.99 -11.50 11.40
C ALA A 468 -36.82 -10.24 11.76
N LYS A 469 -36.29 -9.05 11.46
CA LYS A 469 -36.97 -7.78 11.71
C LYS A 469 -36.49 -6.69 10.75
N THR A 470 -37.39 -5.79 10.38
CA THR A 470 -37.07 -4.51 9.72
C THR A 470 -37.42 -3.36 10.65
N ILE A 471 -36.55 -2.35 10.72
CA ILE A 471 -36.67 -1.14 11.52
C ILE A 471 -36.64 0.05 10.54
N ASP A 472 -37.78 0.68 10.27
CA ASP A 472 -37.83 1.85 9.39
C ASP A 472 -37.42 3.13 10.15
N LEU A 473 -36.59 3.95 9.51
CA LEU A 473 -36.08 5.21 10.05
C LEU A 473 -36.60 6.43 9.24
N GLY A 474 -37.42 6.20 8.21
CA GLY A 474 -38.08 7.23 7.39
C GLY A 474 -37.17 7.99 6.41
N ALA A 475 -35.86 8.05 6.71
CA ALA A 475 -34.81 8.70 5.95
C ALA A 475 -33.71 7.69 5.54
N THR A 476 -32.95 8.02 4.49
CA THR A 476 -31.88 7.13 3.98
C THR A 476 -30.80 6.97 5.04
N VAL A 477 -30.43 5.72 5.35
CA VAL A 477 -29.39 5.43 6.33
C VAL A 477 -28.02 5.56 5.67
N SER A 478 -27.08 6.16 6.38
CA SER A 478 -25.74 6.53 5.87
C SER A 478 -24.59 6.01 6.73
N GLY A 479 -24.87 5.49 7.91
CA GLY A 479 -23.90 4.89 8.79
C GLY A 479 -24.58 4.08 9.87
N LEU A 480 -23.95 2.97 10.24
CA LEU A 480 -24.39 2.03 11.25
C LEU A 480 -23.16 1.54 12.02
N LEU A 481 -23.21 1.60 13.35
CA LEU A 481 -22.15 1.12 14.24
C LEU A 481 -22.77 0.39 15.43
N ALA A 482 -22.04 -0.58 15.97
CA ALA A 482 -22.28 -1.04 17.35
C ALA A 482 -21.82 0.06 18.32
N ALA A 483 -22.58 0.27 19.39
CA ALA A 483 -22.20 1.13 20.50
C ALA A 483 -21.67 0.27 21.67
N LYS A 484 -20.72 0.81 22.44
CA LYS A 484 -20.07 0.11 23.57
C LYS A 484 -21.03 -0.35 24.68
N ASP A 485 -22.21 0.26 24.78
CA ASP A 485 -23.29 -0.16 25.69
C ASP A 485 -24.20 -1.25 25.10
N GLY A 486 -23.80 -1.86 23.97
CA GLY A 486 -24.54 -2.90 23.26
C GLY A 486 -25.70 -2.39 22.40
N ASN A 487 -25.89 -1.07 22.29
CA ASN A 487 -26.90 -0.45 21.42
C ASN A 487 -26.35 -0.18 20.02
N LEU A 488 -27.10 0.52 19.16
CA LEU A 488 -26.66 0.93 17.83
C LEU A 488 -26.57 2.44 17.72
N TRP A 489 -25.52 2.91 17.06
CA TRP A 489 -25.46 4.26 16.49
C TRP A 489 -25.85 4.21 15.02
N VAL A 490 -26.70 5.14 14.60
CA VAL A 490 -27.21 5.21 13.23
C VAL A 490 -27.23 6.65 12.76
N SER A 491 -26.77 6.93 11.54
CA SER A 491 -26.91 8.24 10.91
C SER A 491 -27.85 8.18 9.70
N THR A 492 -28.73 9.17 9.57
CA THR A 492 -29.65 9.29 8.42
C THR A 492 -29.47 10.60 7.69
N THR A 493 -29.44 10.55 6.35
CA THR A 493 -29.35 11.72 5.49
C THR A 493 -30.72 12.32 5.20
N GLY A 494 -30.80 13.66 5.28
CA GLY A 494 -32.04 14.41 5.12
C GLY A 494 -31.83 15.90 5.42
N SER A 495 -32.94 16.64 5.52
CA SER A 495 -32.95 18.05 5.89
C SER A 495 -33.81 18.25 7.15
N PRO A 496 -33.21 18.31 8.36
CA PRO A 496 -31.79 18.12 8.66
C PRO A 496 -31.36 16.64 8.68
N ASN A 497 -30.05 16.40 8.67
CA ASN A 497 -29.48 15.08 8.94
C ASN A 497 -29.68 14.73 10.42
N LYS A 498 -29.65 13.43 10.78
CA LYS A 498 -29.85 12.97 12.16
C LYS A 498 -28.85 11.91 12.59
N ILE A 499 -28.52 11.91 13.88
CA ILE A 499 -27.89 10.80 14.60
C ILE A 499 -28.93 10.22 15.54
N VAL A 500 -29.11 8.90 15.48
CA VAL A 500 -30.12 8.14 16.21
C VAL A 500 -29.42 7.06 17.01
N LYS A 501 -29.82 6.89 18.27
CA LYS A 501 -29.41 5.76 19.10
C LYS A 501 -30.57 4.78 19.24
N ILE A 502 -30.36 3.51 18.89
CA ILE A 502 -31.40 2.48 18.86
C ILE A 502 -31.04 1.35 19.82
N ASN A 503 -32.01 0.92 20.62
CA ASN A 503 -31.90 -0.25 21.47
C ASN A 503 -31.91 -1.52 20.60
N SER A 504 -30.83 -2.31 20.64
CA SER A 504 -30.68 -3.49 19.76
C SER A 504 -31.43 -4.74 20.26
N LYS A 505 -32.13 -4.67 21.40
CA LYS A 505 -32.96 -5.76 21.95
C LYS A 505 -34.43 -5.61 21.55
N ASP A 506 -35.00 -4.42 21.74
CA ASP A 506 -36.42 -4.12 21.47
C ASP A 506 -36.66 -3.22 20.26
N TYR A 507 -35.58 -2.74 19.63
CA TYR A 507 -35.59 -1.92 18.41
C TYR A 507 -36.18 -0.50 18.60
N SER A 508 -36.39 -0.06 19.85
CA SER A 508 -36.84 1.30 20.15
C SER A 508 -35.76 2.36 19.89
N ILE A 509 -36.18 3.54 19.44
CA ILE A 509 -35.31 4.73 19.39
C ILE A 509 -35.16 5.24 20.83
N ILE A 510 -33.93 5.20 21.35
CA ILE A 510 -33.57 5.74 22.67
C ILE A 510 -33.57 7.26 22.62
N ARG A 511 -32.97 7.83 21.57
CA ARG A 511 -32.90 9.27 21.30
C ARG A 511 -32.54 9.52 19.84
N SER A 512 -32.98 10.64 19.30
CA SER A 512 -32.54 11.19 18.02
C SER A 512 -32.13 12.64 18.21
N ASN A 513 -30.98 13.02 17.65
CA ASN A 513 -30.54 14.41 17.56
C ASN A 513 -30.50 14.83 16.08
N GLU A 514 -30.81 16.10 15.83
CA GLU A 514 -30.56 16.72 14.53
C GLU A 514 -29.13 17.23 14.47
N ILE A 515 -28.52 17.17 13.28
CA ILE A 515 -27.15 17.64 13.06
C ILE A 515 -27.22 19.08 12.58
N THR A 516 -26.74 20.01 13.41
CA THR A 516 -26.78 21.46 13.11
C THR A 516 -25.62 21.94 12.24
N GLU A 517 -24.55 21.16 12.12
CA GLU A 517 -23.37 21.52 11.32
C GLU A 517 -22.76 20.30 10.61
N GLY A 518 -22.41 20.45 9.33
CA GLY A 518 -21.85 19.38 8.49
C GLY A 518 -22.88 18.38 7.95
N LYS A 519 -22.40 17.24 7.42
CA LYS A 519 -23.22 16.17 6.80
C LYS A 519 -22.62 14.79 7.11
N VAL A 520 -23.45 13.75 7.09
CA VAL A 520 -23.10 12.36 7.48
C VAL A 520 -23.20 11.35 6.34
N GLY A 521 -23.03 11.79 5.08
CA GLY A 521 -23.07 10.86 3.95
C GLY A 521 -21.86 9.90 3.95
N ALA A 522 -22.07 8.62 3.66
CA ALA A 522 -20.99 7.66 3.41
C ALA A 522 -20.11 8.03 2.18
N GLY A 523 -20.64 8.86 1.28
CA GLY A 523 -20.01 9.18 0.01
C GLY A 523 -20.16 8.04 -0.99
N TRP A 524 -19.11 7.79 -1.77
CA TRP A 524 -18.95 6.65 -2.67
C TRP A 524 -18.23 5.47 -1.99
N GLY A 525 -17.63 5.71 -0.82
CA GLY A 525 -16.90 4.71 -0.04
C GLY A 525 -17.81 3.66 0.63
N ALA A 526 -17.16 2.63 1.17
CA ALA A 526 -17.76 1.51 1.87
C ALA A 526 -18.07 1.81 3.35
N THR A 527 -17.30 2.70 3.97
CA THR A 527 -17.40 2.98 5.41
C THR A 527 -18.67 3.74 5.85
N PRO A 528 -19.11 3.58 7.12
CA PRO A 528 -20.16 4.40 7.72
C PRO A 528 -19.87 5.91 7.69
N GLY A 529 -20.90 6.73 7.44
CA GLY A 529 -20.80 8.19 7.48
C GLY A 529 -20.69 8.83 8.87
N ILE A 530 -20.55 8.01 9.91
CA ILE A 530 -20.26 8.40 11.31
C ILE A 530 -19.26 7.41 11.94
N THR A 531 -18.53 7.87 12.94
CA THR A 531 -17.67 7.07 13.83
C THR A 531 -17.84 7.57 15.28
N ALA A 532 -17.56 6.77 16.32
CA ALA A 532 -17.93 7.13 17.70
C ALA A 532 -16.95 6.64 18.79
N LYS A 533 -16.66 7.52 19.77
CA LYS A 533 -16.04 7.20 21.06
C LYS A 533 -17.00 7.59 22.18
N GLY A 534 -17.74 6.61 22.71
CA GLY A 534 -18.72 6.83 23.77
C GLY A 534 -19.87 7.72 23.32
N ASP A 535 -20.03 8.88 23.95
CA ASP A 535 -21.06 9.90 23.62
C ASP A 535 -20.63 10.87 22.50
N THR A 536 -19.34 10.87 22.15
CA THR A 536 -18.76 11.73 21.11
C THR A 536 -18.74 11.00 19.78
N LEU A 537 -19.42 11.55 18.77
CA LEU A 537 -19.37 11.08 17.39
C LEU A 537 -18.59 12.04 16.51
N TYR A 538 -17.97 11.52 15.45
CA TYR A 538 -17.32 12.30 14.41
C TYR A 538 -17.85 11.89 13.03
N TYR A 539 -17.80 12.81 12.08
CA TYR A 539 -18.22 12.60 10.69
C TYR A 539 -17.54 13.61 9.76
N SER A 540 -17.39 13.23 8.48
CA SER A 540 -16.75 14.11 7.49
C SER A 540 -17.41 14.13 6.11
N ASN A 541 -18.49 13.38 5.88
CA ASN A 541 -19.17 13.27 4.58
C ASN A 541 -18.23 12.83 3.43
N ALA A 542 -17.31 11.89 3.69
CA ALA A 542 -16.22 11.51 2.79
C ALA A 542 -15.45 12.73 2.23
N SER A 543 -15.17 13.72 3.10
CA SER A 543 -14.41 14.91 2.80
C SER A 543 -13.38 15.20 3.89
N THR A 544 -12.47 16.14 3.65
CA THR A 544 -11.42 16.53 4.61
C THR A 544 -11.93 17.36 5.78
N LYS A 545 -13.19 17.81 5.74
CA LYS A 545 -13.81 18.60 6.81
C LYS A 545 -14.35 17.67 7.89
N ILE A 546 -13.72 17.68 9.05
CA ILE A 546 -14.07 16.86 10.21
C ILE A 546 -14.99 17.67 11.13
N TYR A 547 -16.09 17.05 11.52
CA TYR A 547 -17.08 17.57 12.45
C TYR A 547 -17.22 16.61 13.63
N ARG A 548 -17.62 17.16 14.78
CA ARG A 548 -17.92 16.44 16.02
C ARG A 548 -19.39 16.65 16.38
N HIS A 549 -20.04 15.62 16.92
CA HIS A 549 -21.33 15.73 17.60
C HIS A 549 -21.25 15.13 19.02
N ILE A 550 -21.69 15.88 20.02
CA ILE A 550 -21.81 15.40 21.41
C ILE A 550 -23.27 14.98 21.63
N PHE A 551 -23.53 13.68 21.75
CA PHE A 551 -24.89 13.16 21.67
C PHE A 551 -25.76 13.49 22.89
N SER A 552 -25.17 13.63 24.08
CA SER A 552 -25.87 14.06 25.29
C SER A 552 -26.39 15.50 25.19
N THR A 553 -25.60 16.42 24.64
CA THR A 553 -25.98 17.85 24.50
C THR A 553 -26.71 18.16 23.19
N GLY A 554 -26.45 17.40 22.12
CA GLY A 554 -26.93 17.69 20.77
C GLY A 554 -26.05 18.69 20.00
N GLU A 555 -24.92 19.14 20.57
CA GLU A 555 -23.99 20.07 19.91
C GLU A 555 -23.30 19.38 18.73
N SER A 556 -23.49 19.91 17.51
CA SER A 556 -22.60 19.68 16.36
C SER A 556 -21.63 20.85 16.19
N LYS A 557 -20.37 20.56 15.90
CA LYS A 557 -19.29 21.56 15.75
C LYS A 557 -18.30 21.16 14.65
N PHE A 558 -17.93 22.10 13.78
CA PHE A 558 -16.77 21.98 12.88
C PHE A 558 -15.47 21.97 13.68
N MET A 559 -14.61 20.99 13.38
CA MET A 559 -13.34 20.80 14.08
C MET A 559 -12.19 21.33 13.24
N VAL A 560 -11.98 20.78 12.04
CA VAL A 560 -10.84 21.09 11.16
C VAL A 560 -11.15 20.73 9.71
N ASP A 561 -10.47 21.37 8.77
CA ASP A 561 -10.34 20.87 7.39
C ASP A 561 -8.91 20.33 7.25
N ALA A 562 -8.75 19.01 7.10
CA ALA A 562 -7.43 18.37 7.09
C ALA A 562 -6.47 18.95 6.04
N LYS A 563 -6.99 19.52 4.94
CA LYS A 563 -6.20 20.21 3.91
C LYS A 563 -5.42 21.44 4.40
N THR A 564 -5.77 22.00 5.57
CA THR A 564 -5.02 23.11 6.16
C THR A 564 -3.87 22.66 7.06
N MET A 565 -3.68 21.34 7.24
CA MET A 565 -2.63 20.76 8.09
C MET A 565 -1.83 19.65 7.39
N VAL A 566 -2.35 19.09 6.29
CA VAL A 566 -1.77 17.93 5.60
C VAL A 566 -1.69 18.19 4.09
N ASP A 567 -0.47 18.16 3.56
CA ASP A 567 -0.20 18.29 2.13
C ASP A 567 -0.77 17.11 1.33
N ASN A 568 -1.16 17.36 0.09
CA ASN A 568 -1.67 16.34 -0.85
C ASN A 568 -2.92 15.57 -0.37
N ALA A 569 -3.59 16.00 0.71
CA ALA A 569 -4.79 15.39 1.28
C ALA A 569 -6.06 15.58 0.43
N ASN A 570 -6.00 15.31 -0.88
CA ASN A 570 -6.97 15.80 -1.87
C ASN A 570 -8.28 15.02 -1.91
N ILE A 571 -8.20 13.70 -2.02
CA ILE A 571 -9.31 12.75 -2.10
C ILE A 571 -9.34 11.97 -0.79
N VAL A 572 -10.46 12.02 -0.09
CA VAL A 572 -10.73 11.17 1.08
C VAL A 572 -11.20 9.81 0.58
N TYR A 573 -10.39 8.78 0.82
CA TYR A 573 -10.69 7.41 0.43
C TYR A 573 -11.25 6.68 1.66
N ASN A 574 -12.58 6.48 1.67
CA ASN A 574 -13.38 6.12 2.85
C ASN A 574 -13.41 7.19 3.97
N ASN A 575 -14.42 7.14 4.84
CA ASN A 575 -14.64 8.08 5.94
C ASN A 575 -13.62 7.91 7.07
N ILE A 576 -13.52 8.96 7.88
CA ILE A 576 -12.76 8.98 9.13
C ILE A 576 -13.21 7.89 10.11
N ALA A 577 -12.28 7.45 10.97
CA ALA A 577 -12.56 6.58 12.09
C ALA A 577 -11.95 7.15 13.38
N VAL A 578 -12.73 7.21 14.47
CA VAL A 578 -12.21 7.62 15.79
C VAL A 578 -11.82 6.39 16.58
N HIS A 579 -10.63 6.40 17.14
CA HIS A 579 -10.17 5.32 18.00
C HIS A 579 -11.03 5.27 19.28
N PRO A 580 -11.70 4.14 19.60
CA PRO A 580 -12.64 4.05 20.73
C PRO A 580 -12.01 4.17 22.12
N VAL A 581 -10.68 4.19 22.22
CA VAL A 581 -9.91 4.31 23.47
C VAL A 581 -9.24 5.68 23.56
N THR A 582 -8.31 5.99 22.64
CA THR A 582 -7.57 7.26 22.68
C THR A 582 -8.47 8.44 22.34
N GLY A 583 -9.36 8.31 21.36
CA GLY A 583 -10.16 9.43 20.81
C GLY A 583 -9.48 10.16 19.67
N ASP A 584 -8.31 9.71 19.25
CA ASP A 584 -7.67 10.22 18.03
C ASP A 584 -8.51 9.84 16.80
N VAL A 585 -8.66 10.77 15.87
CA VAL A 585 -9.45 10.62 14.65
C VAL A 585 -8.51 10.42 13.48
N TYR A 586 -8.61 9.25 12.86
CA TYR A 586 -7.81 8.85 11.71
C TYR A 586 -8.53 9.21 10.42
N LEU A 587 -7.79 9.74 9.45
CA LEU A 587 -8.24 10.09 8.11
C LEU A 587 -7.25 9.56 7.08
N ASN A 588 -7.74 8.82 6.08
CA ASN A 588 -6.94 8.38 4.94
C ASN A 588 -7.23 9.25 3.72
N THR A 589 -6.17 9.69 3.04
CA THR A 589 -6.27 10.51 1.81
C THR A 589 -5.27 10.09 0.75
N ILE A 590 -5.65 10.24 -0.52
CA ILE A 590 -4.76 10.12 -1.69
C ILE A 590 -4.74 11.44 -2.47
N LYS A 591 -3.63 11.74 -3.15
CA LYS A 591 -3.47 12.97 -3.94
C LYS A 591 -4.38 12.99 -5.18
N ALA A 592 -4.44 11.89 -5.92
CA ALA A 592 -5.37 11.70 -7.04
C ALA A 592 -5.49 10.20 -7.39
N TYR A 593 -6.22 9.90 -8.47
CA TYR A 593 -6.20 8.59 -9.14
C TYR A 593 -5.01 8.50 -10.13
N GLY A 594 -4.87 7.36 -10.82
CA GLY A 594 -3.66 7.05 -11.57
C GLY A 594 -2.51 6.78 -10.62
N TRP A 595 -1.26 7.04 -11.01
CA TRP A 595 -0.08 6.82 -10.16
C TRP A 595 0.04 7.78 -8.96
N ASP A 596 -0.70 8.90 -8.98
CA ASP A 596 -0.78 9.84 -7.85
C ASP A 596 -1.43 9.24 -6.58
N PHE A 597 -1.98 8.01 -6.63
CA PHE A 597 -2.44 7.29 -5.45
C PHE A 597 -1.30 6.91 -4.49
N LEU A 598 -0.09 6.76 -5.02
CA LEU A 598 1.13 6.50 -4.24
C LEU A 598 1.54 7.70 -3.38
N ILE A 599 1.01 8.90 -3.68
CA ILE A 599 1.16 10.08 -2.81
C ILE A 599 -0.07 10.15 -1.91
N ASN A 600 0.07 9.70 -0.67
CA ASN A 600 -1.04 9.49 0.25
C ASN A 600 -0.69 9.77 1.71
N ASN A 601 -1.71 9.92 2.56
CA ASN A 601 -1.53 10.17 3.98
C ASN A 601 -2.51 9.35 4.84
N ILE A 602 -1.99 8.77 5.93
CA ILE A 602 -2.75 8.40 7.13
C ILE A 602 -2.52 9.51 8.16
N SER A 603 -3.51 10.38 8.32
CA SER A 603 -3.44 11.55 9.21
C SER A 603 -4.19 11.27 10.52
N VAL A 604 -3.60 11.64 11.65
CA VAL A 604 -4.14 11.38 12.99
C VAL A 604 -4.36 12.70 13.72
N PHE A 605 -5.62 13.02 13.99
CA PHE A 605 -6.02 14.26 14.67
C PHE A 605 -6.43 14.00 16.12
N ASN A 606 -5.95 14.81 17.07
CA ASN A 606 -6.50 14.87 18.42
C ASN A 606 -7.34 16.15 18.60
N PHE A 607 -8.42 16.06 19.37
CA PHE A 607 -9.37 17.14 19.61
C PHE A 607 -9.67 17.39 21.11
N ASP A 608 -8.98 16.71 22.02
CA ASP A 608 -9.28 16.73 23.46
C ASP A 608 -8.95 18.09 24.10
N THR A 609 -7.98 18.83 23.56
CA THR A 609 -7.59 20.17 24.01
C THR A 609 -8.52 21.29 23.52
N GLY A 610 -9.50 20.96 22.66
CA GLY A 610 -10.43 21.93 22.05
C GLY A 610 -9.89 22.63 20.80
N THR A 611 -8.58 22.58 20.56
CA THR A 611 -7.91 22.98 19.31
C THR A 611 -7.52 21.72 18.53
N PRO A 612 -7.73 21.65 17.21
CA PRO A 612 -7.21 20.55 16.38
C PRO A 612 -5.69 20.43 16.48
N ASP A 613 -5.21 19.23 16.80
CA ASP A 613 -3.79 18.88 16.79
C ASP A 613 -3.54 17.76 15.78
N LEU A 614 -2.53 17.90 14.92
CA LEU A 614 -2.10 16.85 13.99
C LEU A 614 -1.03 16.01 14.69
N LYS A 615 -1.50 15.03 15.45
CA LYS A 615 -0.68 14.15 16.30
C LYS A 615 0.34 13.31 15.52
N ALA A 616 -0.05 12.85 14.33
CA ALA A 616 0.83 12.11 13.41
C ALA A 616 0.34 12.23 11.97
N ASN A 617 1.24 12.06 11.01
CA ASN A 617 0.90 11.95 9.59
C ASN A 617 1.88 11.01 8.88
N TYR A 618 1.44 9.78 8.63
CA TYR A 618 2.24 8.77 7.92
C TYR A 618 2.01 8.94 6.42
N LYS A 619 3.09 9.10 5.65
CA LYS A 619 3.03 9.39 4.21
C LYS A 619 3.32 8.12 3.41
N ASP A 620 2.62 7.99 2.29
CA ASP A 620 2.97 7.09 1.18
C ASP A 620 2.98 5.58 1.53
N TYR A 621 2.10 5.17 2.46
CA TYR A 621 1.89 3.76 2.88
C TYR A 621 0.58 3.13 2.35
N THR A 622 -0.45 3.92 2.03
CA THR A 622 -1.81 3.38 1.77
C THR A 622 -2.14 3.23 0.29
N HIS A 623 -2.62 2.04 -0.08
CA HIS A 623 -2.97 1.67 -1.45
C HIS A 623 -4.48 1.46 -1.54
N PHE A 624 -5.20 2.55 -1.87
CA PHE A 624 -6.67 2.59 -1.90
C PHE A 624 -7.31 2.05 -0.60
N PRO A 625 -7.19 2.74 0.54
CA PRO A 625 -7.53 2.17 1.85
C PRO A 625 -9.03 1.90 2.05
N ALA A 626 -9.41 0.62 2.05
CA ALA A 626 -10.76 0.11 2.24
C ALA A 626 -11.40 0.55 3.57
N GLY A 627 -10.59 0.65 4.63
CA GLY A 627 -11.06 1.11 5.92
C GLY A 627 -10.02 1.12 7.02
N ILE A 628 -10.43 1.70 8.16
CA ILE A 628 -9.67 1.82 9.40
C ILE A 628 -10.39 0.99 10.47
N PHE A 629 -9.61 0.23 11.25
CA PHE A 629 -10.13 -0.76 12.20
C PHE A 629 -9.34 -0.74 13.50
N PHE A 630 -10.04 -0.81 14.63
CA PHE A 630 -9.44 -0.83 15.96
C PHE A 630 -9.74 -2.16 16.64
N THR A 631 -8.75 -2.85 17.21
CA THR A 631 -8.99 -4.11 17.94
C THR A 631 -9.98 -3.95 19.09
N ALA A 632 -10.05 -2.74 19.66
CA ALA A 632 -10.94 -2.37 20.75
C ALA A 632 -12.42 -2.21 20.35
N ASP A 633 -12.76 -2.14 19.05
CA ASP A 633 -14.17 -2.18 18.59
C ASP A 633 -14.79 -3.58 18.69
N PHE A 634 -13.95 -4.61 18.85
CA PHE A 634 -14.33 -6.03 18.75
C PHE A 634 -14.19 -6.81 20.08
N LYS A 635 -14.04 -6.12 21.21
CA LYS A 635 -13.79 -6.69 22.56
C LYS A 635 -14.97 -6.51 23.51
#